data_AF-A0A958I9R4-F1
#
_entry.id   AF-A0A958I9R4-F1
#
_cell.length_a   1.000
_cell.length_b   1.000
_cell.length_c   1.000
_cell.angle_alpha   90.00
_cell.angle_beta   90.00
_cell.angle_gamma   90.00
#
_symmetry.space_group_name_H-M   'P 1'
#
loop_
_entity.id
_entity.type
_entity.pdbx_description
1 polymer ?
#
loop_
_entity_poly.entity_id
_entity_poly.type
_entity_poly.pdbx_seq_one_letter_code
_entity_poly.pdbx_strand_id
1 'polypeptide(L)'
;PVTIAFLQFETYGITIVILVVLSVIQLGIGTILDPRLVGERVDLSPLVILFSLIAWGWLWGIVGMFLAVPLSVILKIIFQNSRSLRFISILMSSRPPSPPKRV
;
A
#
# COMPACT_ATOMS: atom_id res chain seq x y z
N PRO A 1 -12.21 -17.22 11.60
CA PRO A 1 -13.50 -16.77 12.17
C PRO A 1 -14.72 -17.55 11.63
N VAL A 2 -14.96 -17.58 10.31
CA VAL A 2 -16.11 -18.30 9.70
C VAL A 2 -16.03 -19.81 9.94
N THR A 3 -14.83 -20.40 9.86
CA THR A 3 -14.58 -21.81 10.17
C THR A 3 -14.95 -22.17 11.62
N ILE A 4 -14.76 -21.25 12.57
CA ILE A 4 -15.12 -21.44 13.98
C ILE A 4 -16.64 -21.35 14.17
N ALA A 5 -17.32 -20.43 13.47
CA ALA A 5 -18.77 -20.29 13.53
C ALA A 5 -19.52 -21.50 12.94
N PHE A 6 -18.96 -22.15 11.91
CA PHE A 6 -19.52 -23.40 11.36
C PHE A 6 -19.50 -24.54 12.39
N LEU A 7 -18.39 -24.67 13.12
CA LEU A 7 -18.21 -25.71 14.15
C LEU A 7 -19.05 -25.46 15.41
N GLN A 8 -19.51 -24.23 15.66
CA GLN A 8 -20.20 -23.87 16.90
C GLN A 8 -21.73 -23.94 16.82
N PHE A 9 -22.32 -23.69 15.65
CA PHE A 9 -23.78 -23.58 15.52
C PHE A 9 -24.44 -24.78 14.81
N GLU A 10 -23.68 -25.69 14.18
CA GLU A 10 -24.16 -26.90 13.46
C GLU A 10 -25.35 -26.62 12.50
N THR A 11 -25.57 -25.35 12.14
CA THR A 11 -26.75 -24.84 11.44
C THR A 11 -26.26 -23.98 10.30
N TYR A 12 -26.41 -24.49 9.08
CA TYR A 12 -25.92 -23.87 7.85
C TYR A 12 -26.42 -22.42 7.67
N GLY A 13 -27.63 -22.10 8.13
CA GLY A 13 -28.23 -20.78 7.99
C GLY A 13 -27.44 -19.68 8.74
N ILE A 14 -27.05 -19.93 9.98
CA ILE A 14 -26.34 -18.94 10.81
C ILE A 14 -24.91 -18.72 10.29
N THR A 15 -24.23 -19.79 9.85
CA THR A 15 -22.89 -19.67 9.25
C THR A 15 -22.91 -18.84 7.96
N ILE A 16 -23.90 -19.04 7.09
CA ILE A 16 -24.04 -18.28 5.85
C ILE A 16 -24.29 -16.80 6.15
N VAL A 17 -25.14 -16.47 7.11
CA VAL A 17 -25.41 -15.08 7.51
C VAL A 17 -24.14 -14.41 8.03
N ILE A 18 -23.39 -15.07 8.93
CA ILE A 18 -22.13 -14.54 9.47
C ILE A 18 -21.10 -14.35 8.35
N LEU A 19 -20.97 -15.32 7.44
CA LEU A 19 -20.08 -15.23 6.28
C LEU A 19 -20.42 -14.00 5.45
N VAL A 20 -21.69 -13.85 5.05
CA VAL A 20 -22.15 -12.73 4.21
C VAL A 20 -21.91 -11.39 4.91
N VAL A 21 -22.30 -11.26 6.18
CA VAL A 21 -22.13 -10.01 6.93
C VAL A 21 -20.65 -9.64 7.07
N LEU A 22 -19.80 -10.59 7.47
CA LEU A 22 -18.36 -10.34 7.61
C LEU A 22 -17.70 -10.03 6.26
N SER A 23 -18.08 -10.73 5.19
CA SER A 23 -17.59 -10.45 3.84
C SER A 23 -18.01 -9.06 3.37
N VAL A 24 -19.26 -8.66 3.58
CA VAL A 24 -19.74 -7.31 3.21
C VAL A 24 -18.98 -6.23 3.98
N ILE A 25 -18.76 -6.42 5.28
CA ILE A 25 -17.99 -5.48 6.10
C ILE A 25 -16.52 -5.43 5.64
N GLN A 26 -15.88 -6.58 5.45
CA GLN A 26 -14.47 -6.64 5.01
C GLN A 26 -14.28 -6.07 3.62
N LEU A 27 -15.19 -6.35 2.69
CA LEU A 27 -15.16 -5.75 1.36
C LEU A 27 -15.41 -4.25 1.46
N GLY A 28 -16.43 -3.81 2.20
CA GLY A 28 -16.73 -2.38 2.36
C GLY A 28 -15.56 -1.58 2.94
N ILE A 29 -14.92 -2.09 4.00
CA ILE A 29 -13.74 -1.45 4.60
C ILE A 29 -12.55 -1.54 3.66
N GLY A 30 -12.20 -2.74 3.19
CA GLY A 30 -10.99 -2.99 2.42
C GLY A 30 -10.99 -2.41 0.99
N THR A 31 -12.15 -2.29 0.36
CA THR A 31 -12.24 -1.76 -1.03
C THR A 31 -12.65 -0.29 -1.09
N ILE A 32 -13.27 0.28 -0.07
CA ILE A 32 -13.74 1.68 -0.11
C ILE A 32 -12.99 2.55 0.90
N LEU A 33 -12.83 2.07 2.14
CA LEU A 33 -12.25 2.88 3.21
C LEU A 33 -10.73 2.96 3.08
N ASP A 34 -10.07 1.82 2.84
CA ASP A 34 -8.61 1.76 2.66
C ASP A 34 -8.10 2.68 1.53
N PRO A 35 -8.63 2.65 0.29
CA PRO A 35 -8.13 3.56 -0.74
C PRO A 35 -8.46 5.03 -0.46
N ARG A 36 -9.56 5.33 0.24
CA ARG A 36 -9.92 6.71 0.63
C ARG A 36 -9.02 7.27 1.71
N LEU A 37 -8.59 6.43 2.66
CA LEU A 37 -7.68 6.83 3.74
C LEU A 37 -6.21 6.85 3.28
N VAL A 38 -5.82 5.89 2.44
CA VAL A 38 -4.44 5.78 1.93
C VAL A 38 -4.13 6.85 0.89
N GLY A 39 -5.15 7.46 0.25
CA GLY A 39 -5.21 8.85 -0.23
C GLY A 39 -4.20 9.35 -1.29
N GLU A 40 -3.00 8.81 -1.34
CA GLU A 40 -1.89 9.27 -2.15
C GLU A 40 -1.45 8.15 -3.09
N ARG A 41 -1.55 8.43 -4.38
CA ARG A 41 -0.90 7.60 -5.39
C ARG A 41 0.60 7.69 -5.11
N VAL A 42 1.23 6.53 -4.96
CA VAL A 42 2.68 6.40 -4.91
C VAL A 42 3.27 6.99 -6.20
N ASP A 43 3.70 8.24 -6.15
CA ASP A 43 4.25 8.94 -7.31
C ASP A 43 5.75 8.60 -7.48
N LEU A 44 6.07 7.36 -7.83
CA LEU A 44 7.44 6.95 -8.09
C LEU A 44 7.73 6.95 -9.59
N SER A 45 8.83 7.59 -9.99
CA SER A 45 9.31 7.52 -11.37
C SER A 45 9.66 6.08 -11.76
N PRO A 46 9.32 5.61 -12.97
CA PRO A 46 9.69 4.28 -13.46
C PRO A 46 11.20 3.99 -13.35
N LEU A 47 12.03 5.01 -13.49
CA LEU A 47 13.49 4.89 -13.34
C LEU A 47 13.89 4.51 -11.91
N VAL A 48 13.23 5.08 -10.91
CA VAL A 48 13.46 4.75 -9.49
C VAL A 48 13.05 3.32 -9.21
N ILE A 49 11.94 2.86 -9.81
CA ILE A 49 11.48 1.47 -9.67
C ILE A 49 12.52 0.51 -10.27
N LEU A 50 13.00 0.78 -11.48
CA LEU A 50 14.06 -0.01 -12.14
C LEU A 50 15.35 -0.03 -11.31
N PHE A 51 15.84 1.13 -10.87
CA PHE A 51 17.03 1.23 -10.04
C PHE A 51 16.88 0.45 -8.73
N SER A 52 15.71 0.57 -8.10
CA SER A 52 15.37 -0.12 -6.87
C SER A 52 15.32 -1.63 -7.04
N LEU A 53 14.72 -2.13 -8.13
CA LEU A 53 14.69 -3.55 -8.45
C LEU A 53 16.10 -4.12 -8.63
N ILE A 54 17.00 -3.38 -9.27
CA ILE A 54 18.39 -3.78 -9.45
C ILE A 54 19.13 -3.74 -8.10
N ALA A 55 18.99 -2.65 -7.34
CA ALA A 55 19.68 -2.46 -6.06
C ALA A 55 19.26 -3.53 -5.02
N TRP A 56 17.95 -3.70 -4.81
CA TRP A 56 17.43 -4.69 -3.85
C TRP A 56 17.52 -6.12 -4.36
N GLY A 57 17.37 -6.34 -5.66
CA GLY A 57 17.58 -7.63 -6.29
C GLY A 57 19.02 -8.11 -6.16
N TRP A 58 20.00 -7.20 -6.26
CA TRP A 58 21.41 -7.54 -6.04
C TRP A 58 21.72 -7.78 -4.56
N LEU A 59 21.07 -7.04 -3.66
CA LEU A 59 21.22 -7.17 -2.23
C LEU A 59 20.77 -8.55 -1.73
N TRP A 60 19.50 -8.92 -1.93
CA TRP A 60 18.86 -10.08 -1.28
C TRP A 60 18.16 -11.03 -2.28
N GLY A 61 18.39 -10.87 -3.59
CA GLY A 61 17.81 -11.71 -4.64
C GLY A 61 16.32 -11.43 -4.90
N ILE A 62 15.57 -12.49 -5.22
CA ILE A 62 14.14 -12.42 -5.58
C ILE A 62 13.29 -11.79 -4.48
N VAL A 63 13.59 -12.06 -3.21
CA VAL A 63 12.89 -11.48 -2.06
C VAL A 63 13.06 -9.95 -2.04
N GLY A 64 14.27 -9.47 -2.34
CA GLY A 64 14.55 -8.04 -2.47
C GLY A 64 13.77 -7.39 -3.61
N MET A 65 13.62 -8.08 -4.75
CA MET A 65 12.82 -7.57 -5.87
C MET A 65 11.33 -7.43 -5.50
N PHE A 66 10.76 -8.37 -4.74
CA PHE A 66 9.39 -8.29 -4.24
C PHE A 66 9.16 -7.09 -3.32
N LEU A 67 10.16 -6.76 -2.50
CA LEU A 67 10.10 -5.66 -1.54
C LEU A 67 10.58 -4.31 -2.11
N ALA A 68 11.15 -4.29 -3.31
CA ALA A 68 11.77 -3.11 -3.90
C ALA A 68 10.82 -1.91 -3.95
N VAL A 69 9.58 -2.12 -4.41
CA VAL A 69 8.57 -1.07 -4.50
C VAL A 69 8.22 -0.49 -3.12
N PRO A 70 7.71 -1.27 -2.14
CA PRO A 70 7.33 -0.72 -0.83
C PRO A 70 8.51 -0.08 -0.09
N LEU A 71 9.72 -0.64 -0.16
CA LEU A 71 10.91 -0.03 0.45
C LEU A 71 11.24 1.33 -0.17
N SER A 72 11.13 1.47 -1.49
CA SER A 72 11.37 2.74 -2.18
C SER A 72 10.36 3.81 -1.81
N VAL A 73 9.11 3.42 -1.58
CA VAL A 73 8.06 4.34 -1.11
C VAL A 73 8.41 4.87 0.27
N ILE A 74 8.80 3.99 1.19
CA ILE A 74 9.19 4.38 2.55
C ILE A 74 10.37 5.34 2.51
N LEU A 75 11.41 5.03 1.73
CA LEU A 75 12.56 5.92 1.50
C LEU A 75 12.13 7.29 0.96
N LYS A 76 11.23 7.33 -0.02
CA LYS A 76 10.69 8.58 -0.56
C LYS A 76 9.97 9.40 0.52
N ILE A 77 9.12 8.77 1.32
CA ILE A 77 8.37 9.45 2.40
C ILE A 77 9.34 10.04 3.45
N ILE A 78 10.39 9.31 3.80
CA ILE A 78 11.44 9.80 4.70
C ILE A 78 12.13 11.04 4.11
N PHE A 79 12.49 11.00 2.82
CA PHE A 79 13.10 12.14 2.14
C PHE A 79 12.15 13.33 1.97
N GLN A 80 10.84 13.10 1.87
CA GLN A 80 9.82 14.16 1.85
C GLN A 80 9.72 14.89 3.21
N ASN A 81 9.85 14.17 4.31
CA ASN A 81 9.73 14.72 5.65
C ASN A 81 10.94 15.60 6.03
N SER A 82 12.14 15.26 5.53
CA SER A 82 13.35 16.06 5.75
C SER A 82 13.46 17.27 4.81
N ARG A 83 13.56 18.49 5.38
CA ARG A 83 13.72 19.74 4.58
C ARG A 83 14.96 19.73 3.67
N SER A 84 16.07 19.13 4.11
CA SER A 84 17.31 19.06 3.34
C SER A 84 17.23 18.05 2.16
N LEU A 85 16.49 16.96 2.33
CA LEU A 85 16.42 15.85 1.37
C LEU A 85 15.21 15.94 0.43
N ARG A 86 14.40 17.00 0.56
CA ARG A 86 13.22 17.24 -0.28
C ARG A 86 13.56 17.28 -1.77
N PHE A 87 14.73 17.81 -2.15
CA PHE A 87 15.18 17.82 -3.54
C PHE A 87 15.28 16.41 -4.14
N ILE A 88 15.82 15.45 -3.39
CA ILE A 88 15.93 14.04 -3.80
C ILE A 88 14.54 13.44 -3.97
N SER A 89 13.61 13.73 -3.06
CA SER A 89 12.22 13.29 -3.22
C SER A 89 11.57 13.82 -4.50
N ILE A 90 11.87 15.06 -4.91
CA ILE A 90 11.31 15.66 -6.12
C ILE A 90 11.87 14.94 -7.35
N LEU A 91 13.16 14.61 -7.37
CA LEU A 91 13.79 13.82 -8.43
C LEU A 91 13.22 12.41 -8.54
N MET A 92 12.81 11.82 -7.41
CA MET A 92 12.17 10.51 -7.39
C MET A 92 10.67 10.55 -7.78
N SER A 93 10.09 11.76 -7.82
CA SER A 93 8.69 11.99 -8.17
C SER A 93 8.51 11.98 -9.68
N SER A 94 7.45 11.33 -10.17
CA SER A 94 7.15 11.27 -11.59
C SER A 94 6.36 12.49 -12.08
N ARG A 95 5.75 13.26 -11.17
CA ARG A 95 5.00 14.49 -11.47
C ARG A 95 5.74 15.75 -10.99
N PRO A 96 5.68 16.86 -11.75
CA PRO A 96 6.18 18.14 -11.27
C PRO A 96 5.42 18.57 -10.00
N PRO A 97 6.11 19.24 -9.05
CA PRO A 97 5.52 19.60 -7.76
C PRO A 97 4.23 20.39 -7.98
N SER A 98 3.14 19.92 -7.35
CA SER A 98 1.85 20.60 -7.43
C SER A 98 1.97 22.01 -6.83
N PRO A 99 1.45 23.05 -7.49
CA PRO A 99 1.47 24.39 -6.95
C PRO A 99 0.76 24.42 -5.60
N PRO A 100 1.23 25.24 -4.64
CA PRO A 100 0.68 25.27 -3.30
C PRO A 100 -0.83 25.54 -3.38
N LYS A 101 -1.62 24.65 -2.77
CA LYS A 101 -3.06 24.89 -2.56
C LYS A 101 -3.16 26.19 -1.76
N ARG A 102 -3.53 27.28 -2.44
CA ARG A 102 -4.02 28.50 -1.79
C ARG A 102 -5.36 28.13 -1.15
N VAL A 103 -5.31 27.77 0.13
CA VAL A 103 -6.43 27.89 1.06
C VAL A 103 -6.36 29.25 1.70
#